data_AF-A0A0M5MHM8-F1
#
_entry.id   AF-A0A0M5MHM8-F1
#
_cell.length_a   1.000
_cell.length_b   1.000
_cell.length_c   1.000
_cell.angle_alpha   90.00
_cell.angle_beta   90.00
_cell.angle_gamma   90.00
#
_symmetry.space_group_name_H-M   'P 1'
#
loop_
_entity.id
_entity.type
_entity.pdbx_description
1 polymer ?
#
loop_
_entity_poly.entity_id
_entity_poly.type
_entity_poly.pdbx_seq_one_letter_code
_entity_poly.pdbx_strand_id
1 'polypeptide(L)'
;MIKVDGEQPFVDEIIDLEEFAKSGKVPPARCRGYRIRIGKQFYTVTRSTMTGRELLELAGKIPPERFRIDQKFRGGQTKRVGLEETVNLATPGVERFQTLPLDQTEGYTARRQFRLPEVDEEYLNASGLLWETVLESSNRRVILYNFPVPDGYNVRTVDLNLRIDTGYPDTQLDMVYFYPALALSNGKAIAAICNDTFDSKIWQRWSRHRTPANPWIPGEDYIGTHLGLVEHWLERELN
;
A
#
# COMPACT_ATOMS: atom_id res chain seq x y z
N MET A 1 -28.87 22.93 -35.27
CA MET A 1 -29.34 21.66 -34.67
C MET A 1 -28.47 21.37 -33.47
N ILE A 2 -28.98 21.65 -32.27
CA ILE A 2 -28.30 21.33 -31.01
C ILE A 2 -28.59 19.84 -30.77
N LYS A 3 -27.56 18.98 -30.86
CA LYS A 3 -27.67 17.60 -30.38
C LYS A 3 -27.79 17.69 -28.87
N VAL A 4 -28.99 17.45 -28.36
CA VAL A 4 -29.23 17.23 -26.94
C VAL A 4 -28.64 15.84 -26.65
N ASP A 5 -27.55 15.79 -25.88
CA ASP A 5 -26.96 14.55 -25.40
C ASP A 5 -28.02 13.78 -24.60
N GLY A 6 -28.57 12.73 -25.22
CA GLY A 6 -29.57 11.88 -24.58
C GLY A 6 -28.93 11.13 -23.42
N GLU A 7 -29.39 11.40 -22.20
CA GLU A 7 -29.08 10.56 -21.04
C GLU A 7 -29.43 9.11 -21.36
N GLN A 8 -28.45 8.21 -21.28
CA GLN A 8 -28.70 6.78 -21.42
C GLN A 8 -29.67 6.33 -20.31
N PRO A 9 -30.72 5.55 -20.65
CA PRO A 9 -31.68 5.06 -19.67
C PRO A 9 -31.00 4.19 -18.61
N PHE A 10 -31.47 4.29 -17.37
CA PHE A 10 -30.99 3.45 -16.27
C PHE A 10 -31.49 2.02 -16.45
N VAL A 11 -30.57 1.05 -16.42
CA VAL A 11 -30.88 -0.38 -16.51
C VAL A 11 -30.88 -0.99 -15.11
N ASP A 12 -32.03 -1.45 -14.61
CA ASP A 12 -32.17 -2.01 -13.25
C ASP A 12 -31.68 -3.48 -13.13
N GLU A 13 -30.56 -3.79 -13.79
CA GLU A 13 -29.97 -5.12 -13.83
C GLU A 13 -28.48 -5.09 -13.45
N ILE A 14 -27.96 -6.24 -13.02
CA ILE A 14 -26.52 -6.41 -12.82
C ILE A 14 -25.93 -6.87 -14.15
N ILE A 15 -25.06 -6.06 -14.72
CA ILE A 15 -24.44 -6.30 -16.02
C ILE A 15 -23.17 -7.12 -15.83
N ASP A 16 -23.16 -8.36 -16.33
CA ASP A 16 -21.94 -9.18 -16.39
C ASP A 16 -21.07 -8.74 -17.57
N LEU A 17 -19.94 -8.12 -17.26
CA LEU A 17 -19.04 -7.58 -18.28
C LEU A 17 -18.45 -8.68 -19.17
N GLU A 18 -18.16 -9.87 -18.61
CA GLU A 18 -17.58 -10.97 -19.36
C GLU A 18 -18.58 -11.50 -20.41
N GLU A 19 -19.87 -11.57 -20.05
CA GLU A 19 -20.95 -11.97 -20.97
C GLU A 19 -21.20 -10.91 -22.06
N PHE A 20 -21.23 -9.63 -21.68
CA PHE A 20 -21.38 -8.52 -22.63
C PHE A 20 -20.21 -8.47 -23.62
N ALA A 21 -18.98 -8.64 -23.15
CA ALA A 21 -17.81 -8.68 -24.01
C ALA A 21 -17.84 -9.88 -24.99
N LYS A 22 -18.22 -11.09 -24.54
CA LYS A 22 -18.34 -12.27 -25.41
C LYS A 22 -19.38 -12.08 -26.51
N SER A 23 -20.52 -11.48 -26.17
CA SER A 23 -21.62 -11.20 -27.09
C SER A 23 -21.41 -9.95 -27.96
N GLY A 24 -20.32 -9.20 -27.75
CA GLY A 24 -20.02 -7.97 -28.49
C GLY A 24 -20.96 -6.80 -28.16
N LYS A 25 -21.69 -6.88 -27.04
CA LYS A 25 -22.59 -5.83 -26.57
C LYS A 25 -21.80 -4.74 -25.83
N VAL A 26 -22.34 -3.52 -25.86
CA VAL A 26 -21.81 -2.40 -25.08
C VAL A 26 -22.53 -2.38 -23.73
N PRO A 27 -21.81 -2.44 -22.60
CA PRO A 27 -22.43 -2.28 -21.29
C PRO A 27 -23.06 -0.89 -21.16
N PRO A 28 -24.27 -0.75 -20.58
CA PRO A 28 -24.88 0.56 -20.34
C PRO A 28 -24.04 1.35 -19.34
N ALA A 29 -23.96 2.68 -19.50
CA ALA A 29 -23.21 3.53 -18.57
C ALA A 29 -23.88 3.67 -17.19
N ARG A 30 -25.20 3.45 -17.13
CA ARG A 30 -26.03 3.56 -15.92
C ARG A 30 -26.81 2.27 -15.71
N CYS A 31 -26.43 1.49 -14.71
CA CYS A 31 -27.15 0.28 -14.33
C CYS A 31 -27.10 0.04 -12.82
N ARG A 32 -27.88 -0.93 -12.33
CA ARG A 32 -27.90 -1.33 -10.91
C ARG A 32 -26.51 -1.77 -10.41
N GLY A 33 -25.72 -2.40 -11.27
CA GLY A 33 -24.31 -2.65 -10.99
C GLY A 33 -23.61 -3.45 -12.08
N TYR A 34 -22.30 -3.56 -11.98
CA TYR A 34 -21.43 -4.30 -12.87
C TYR A 34 -20.90 -5.51 -12.13
N ARG A 35 -21.08 -6.70 -12.70
CA ARG A 35 -20.40 -7.91 -12.25
C ARG A 35 -19.10 -8.03 -13.02
N ILE A 36 -18.00 -7.88 -12.29
CA ILE A 36 -16.63 -7.93 -12.81
C ILE A 36 -15.92 -9.15 -12.26
N ARG A 37 -15.02 -9.72 -13.06
CA ARG A 37 -14.11 -10.76 -12.59
C ARG A 37 -12.73 -10.21 -12.35
N ILE A 38 -12.17 -10.43 -11.17
CA ILE A 38 -10.79 -10.11 -10.83
C ILE A 38 -10.08 -11.40 -10.44
N GLY A 39 -9.12 -11.83 -11.28
CA GLY A 39 -8.49 -13.14 -11.15
C GLY A 39 -9.50 -14.27 -11.34
N LYS A 40 -9.80 -15.00 -10.26
CA LYS A 40 -10.77 -16.12 -10.25
C LYS A 40 -12.10 -15.76 -9.56
N GLN A 41 -12.20 -14.60 -8.91
CA GLN A 41 -13.38 -14.22 -8.13
C GLN A 41 -14.22 -13.17 -8.88
N PHE A 42 -15.54 -13.21 -8.65
CA PHE A 42 -16.48 -12.23 -9.19
C PHE A 42 -16.89 -11.25 -8.09
N TYR A 43 -16.99 -9.98 -8.45
CA TYR A 43 -17.42 -8.90 -7.58
C TYR A 43 -18.53 -8.10 -8.26
N THR A 44 -19.42 -7.52 -7.47
CA THR A 44 -20.46 -6.61 -7.97
C THR A 44 -20.17 -5.21 -7.45
N VAL A 45 -20.10 -4.24 -8.36
CA VAL A 45 -19.82 -2.83 -8.05
C VAL A 45 -20.90 -1.95 -8.66
N THR A 46 -21.29 -0.88 -7.98
CA THR A 46 -22.37 0.02 -8.44
C THR A 46 -21.85 1.20 -9.24
N ARG A 47 -20.54 1.47 -9.18
CA ARG A 47 -19.87 2.57 -9.90
C ARG A 47 -19.39 2.09 -11.26
N SER A 48 -19.55 2.93 -12.28
CA SER A 48 -19.05 2.66 -13.64
C SER A 48 -17.57 2.97 -13.79
N THR A 49 -16.94 3.64 -12.82
CA THR A 49 -15.52 3.96 -12.82
C THR A 49 -14.85 3.55 -11.52
N MET A 50 -13.66 2.96 -11.63
CA MET A 50 -12.82 2.56 -10.49
C MET A 50 -11.34 2.72 -10.82
N THR A 51 -10.50 3.03 -9.84
CA THR A 51 -9.04 3.07 -10.01
C THR A 51 -8.42 1.68 -9.93
N GLY A 52 -7.18 1.52 -10.42
CA GLY A 52 -6.42 0.29 -10.24
C GLY A 52 -6.27 -0.10 -8.77
N ARG A 53 -6.06 0.88 -7.88
CA ARG A 53 -6.02 0.72 -6.42
C ARG A 53 -7.34 0.16 -5.89
N GLU A 54 -8.47 0.80 -6.20
CA GLU A 54 -9.79 0.36 -5.73
C GLU A 54 -10.10 -1.08 -6.19
N LEU A 55 -9.72 -1.45 -7.43
CA LEU A 55 -9.90 -2.80 -7.96
C LEU A 55 -9.03 -3.84 -7.25
N LEU A 56 -7.78 -3.48 -6.91
CA LEU A 56 -6.88 -4.35 -6.16
C LEU A 56 -7.37 -4.54 -4.72
N GLU A 57 -7.73 -3.46 -4.05
CA GLU A 57 -8.30 -3.49 -2.69
C GLU A 57 -9.60 -4.31 -2.65
N LEU A 58 -10.50 -4.14 -3.63
CA LEU A 58 -11.71 -4.95 -3.78
C LEU A 58 -11.40 -6.44 -3.89
N ALA A 59 -10.30 -6.80 -4.55
CA ALA A 59 -9.82 -8.17 -4.68
C ALA A 59 -9.03 -8.70 -3.47
N GLY A 60 -9.00 -7.96 -2.36
CA GLY A 60 -8.23 -8.29 -1.16
C GLY A 60 -6.72 -8.23 -1.39
N LYS A 61 -6.25 -7.53 -2.42
CA LYS A 61 -4.84 -7.36 -2.76
C LYS A 61 -4.29 -6.13 -2.06
N ILE A 62 -4.03 -6.31 -0.76
CA ILE A 62 -3.57 -5.27 0.15
C ILE A 62 -2.16 -5.65 0.64
N PRO A 63 -1.15 -4.77 0.47
CA PRO A 63 -1.25 -3.49 -0.23
C PRO A 63 -1.39 -3.64 -1.75
N PRO A 64 -2.11 -2.74 -2.42
CA PRO A 64 -2.23 -2.75 -3.87
C PRO A 64 -0.89 -2.52 -4.58
N GLU A 65 0.08 -1.85 -3.96
CA GLU A 65 1.43 -1.60 -4.50
C GLU A 65 2.23 -2.89 -4.79
N ARG A 66 1.85 -4.02 -4.16
CA ARG A 66 2.49 -5.33 -4.38
C ARG A 66 1.86 -6.13 -5.52
N PHE A 67 0.87 -5.56 -6.19
CA PHE A 67 0.15 -6.24 -7.25
C PHE A 67 0.03 -5.35 -8.46
N ARG A 68 0.21 -5.96 -9.63
CA ARG A 68 -0.21 -5.36 -10.88
C ARG A 68 -1.62 -5.82 -11.19
N ILE A 69 -2.41 -4.91 -11.75
CA ILE A 69 -3.70 -5.25 -12.34
C ILE A 69 -3.71 -4.95 -13.83
N ASP A 70 -4.18 -5.93 -14.59
CA ASP A 70 -4.32 -5.89 -16.03
C ASP A 70 -5.79 -6.01 -16.42
N GLN A 71 -6.24 -5.10 -17.28
CA GLN A 71 -7.54 -5.18 -17.93
C GLN A 71 -7.41 -6.00 -19.22
N LYS A 72 -8.19 -7.07 -19.34
CA LYS A 72 -8.26 -7.91 -20.54
C LYS A 72 -9.49 -7.59 -21.35
N PHE A 73 -9.28 -7.37 -22.65
CA PHE A 73 -10.32 -7.08 -23.62
C PHE A 73 -10.57 -8.25 -24.55
N ARG A 74 -11.76 -8.26 -25.15
CA ARG A 74 -12.14 -9.17 -26.22
C ARG A 74 -11.11 -9.14 -27.35
N GLY A 75 -10.63 -10.31 -27.76
CA GLY A 75 -9.54 -10.45 -28.73
C GLY A 75 -8.15 -10.62 -28.11
N GLY A 76 -8.06 -10.69 -26.78
CA GLY A 76 -6.82 -11.01 -26.07
C GLY A 76 -5.92 -9.80 -25.77
N GLN A 77 -6.30 -8.61 -26.22
CA GLN A 77 -5.59 -7.38 -25.88
C GLN A 77 -5.61 -7.19 -24.36
N THR A 78 -4.44 -6.92 -23.79
CA THR A 78 -4.27 -6.69 -22.36
C THR A 78 -3.68 -5.30 -22.15
N LYS A 79 -4.30 -4.50 -21.28
CA LYS A 79 -3.83 -3.17 -20.89
C LYS A 79 -3.49 -3.17 -19.41
N ARG A 80 -2.26 -2.77 -19.06
CA ARG A 80 -1.89 -2.52 -17.66
C ARG A 80 -2.63 -1.28 -17.16
N VAL A 81 -3.16 -1.35 -15.95
CA VAL A 81 -3.84 -0.24 -15.27
C VAL A 81 -2.96 0.25 -14.13
N GLY A 82 -2.62 1.54 -14.12
CA GLY A 82 -1.91 2.18 -13.01
C GLY A 82 -2.76 2.23 -11.73
N LEU A 83 -2.13 2.36 -10.55
CA LEU A 83 -2.85 2.41 -9.27
C LEU A 83 -3.87 3.56 -9.22
N GLU A 84 -3.48 4.74 -9.70
CA GLU A 84 -4.33 5.94 -9.75
C GLU A 84 -5.03 6.12 -11.11
N GLU A 85 -4.87 5.17 -12.05
CA GLU A 85 -5.53 5.21 -13.34
C GLU A 85 -6.99 4.77 -13.20
N THR A 86 -7.92 5.62 -13.63
CA THR A 86 -9.35 5.33 -13.63
C THR A 86 -9.73 4.48 -14.85
N VAL A 87 -10.35 3.34 -14.59
CA VAL A 87 -10.95 2.44 -15.58
C VAL A 87 -12.45 2.69 -15.65
N ASN A 88 -13.00 2.74 -16.86
CA ASN A 88 -14.44 2.76 -17.09
C ASN A 88 -14.95 1.35 -17.42
N LEU A 89 -15.84 0.83 -16.59
CA LEU A 89 -16.48 -0.49 -16.72
C LEU A 89 -17.56 -0.52 -17.81
N ALA A 90 -18.06 0.65 -18.24
CA ALA A 90 -18.94 0.78 -19.39
C ALA A 90 -18.19 0.80 -20.73
N THR A 91 -16.86 0.70 -20.72
CA THR A 91 -16.08 0.56 -21.95
C THR A 91 -16.41 -0.77 -22.64
N PRO A 92 -16.70 -0.77 -23.95
CA PRO A 92 -16.97 -1.99 -24.69
C PRO A 92 -15.81 -2.98 -24.64
N GLY A 93 -16.13 -4.27 -24.53
CA GLY A 93 -15.16 -5.35 -24.69
C GLY A 93 -14.31 -5.65 -23.46
N VAL A 94 -14.58 -5.05 -22.29
CA VAL A 94 -13.93 -5.42 -21.03
C VAL A 94 -14.38 -6.82 -20.62
N GLU A 95 -13.48 -7.80 -20.67
CA GLU A 95 -13.82 -9.18 -20.29
C GLU A 95 -13.61 -9.43 -18.79
N ARG A 96 -12.43 -9.04 -18.30
CA ARG A 96 -11.98 -9.36 -16.94
C ARG A 96 -10.75 -8.57 -16.55
N PHE A 97 -10.49 -8.55 -15.25
CA PHE A 97 -9.23 -8.09 -14.68
C PHE A 97 -8.40 -9.29 -14.21
N GLN A 98 -7.09 -9.20 -14.38
CA GLN A 98 -6.16 -10.16 -13.84
C GLN A 98 -5.20 -9.45 -12.89
N THR A 99 -5.02 -10.02 -11.71
CA THR A 99 -4.03 -9.57 -10.75
C THR A 99 -2.83 -10.50 -10.79
N LEU A 100 -1.65 -9.92 -10.67
CA LEU A 100 -0.39 -10.64 -10.56
C LEU A 100 0.34 -10.10 -9.34
N PRO A 101 0.77 -10.95 -8.39
CA PRO A 101 1.76 -10.55 -7.40
C PRO A 101 2.98 -10.01 -8.13
N LEU A 102 3.53 -8.92 -7.64
CA LEU A 102 4.82 -8.40 -8.09
C LEU A 102 6.00 -9.18 -7.47
N ASP A 103 5.74 -10.34 -6.86
CA ASP A 103 6.77 -11.23 -6.33
C ASP A 103 7.49 -11.96 -7.48
N GLN A 104 8.64 -11.38 -7.84
CA GLN A 104 9.82 -11.91 -8.54
C GLN A 104 10.02 -11.68 -10.06
N THR A 105 11.17 -11.04 -10.31
CA THR A 105 11.99 -10.88 -11.53
C THR A 105 11.52 -9.90 -12.60
N GLU A 106 12.33 -8.84 -12.76
CA GLU A 106 12.27 -7.76 -13.76
C GLU A 106 11.32 -6.58 -13.46
N GLY A 107 11.78 -5.69 -12.58
CA GLY A 107 11.40 -4.26 -12.66
C GLY A 107 11.41 -3.46 -11.35
N TYR A 108 11.24 -4.11 -10.19
CA TYR A 108 11.35 -3.48 -8.87
C TYR A 108 12.17 -4.38 -7.96
N THR A 109 13.49 -4.23 -8.03
CA THR A 109 14.38 -4.76 -6.98
C THR A 109 14.24 -3.84 -5.78
N ALA A 110 13.74 -4.37 -4.65
CA ALA A 110 13.76 -3.65 -3.38
C ALA A 110 15.16 -3.07 -3.18
N ARG A 111 15.26 -1.77 -2.92
CA ARG A 111 16.55 -1.10 -2.95
C ARG A 111 17.47 -1.70 -1.88
N ARG A 112 18.72 -1.92 -2.24
CA ARG A 112 19.79 -2.39 -1.34
C ARG A 112 20.99 -1.46 -1.44
N GLN A 113 20.75 -0.15 -1.30
CA GLN A 113 21.74 0.89 -1.53
C GLN A 113 22.84 0.94 -0.46
N PHE A 114 22.65 0.29 0.70
CA PHE A 114 23.69 0.04 1.68
C PHE A 114 23.43 -1.29 2.41
N ARG A 115 24.45 -1.80 3.11
CA ARG A 115 24.36 -3.03 3.90
C ARG A 115 24.09 -2.74 5.36
N LEU A 116 23.32 -3.61 6.00
CA LEU A 116 23.12 -3.61 7.45
C LEU A 116 23.99 -4.70 8.08
N PRO A 117 24.19 -4.68 9.41
CA PRO A 117 24.68 -5.82 10.15
C PRO A 117 23.87 -7.10 9.86
N GLU A 118 24.51 -8.26 9.90
CA GLU A 118 23.90 -9.55 9.55
C GLU A 118 22.63 -9.84 10.37
N VAL A 119 22.68 -9.60 11.68
CA VAL A 119 21.54 -9.78 12.59
C VAL A 119 20.29 -8.98 12.17
N ASP A 120 20.49 -7.79 11.59
CA ASP A 120 19.39 -6.95 11.11
C ASP A 120 18.81 -7.49 9.80
N GLU A 121 19.68 -7.86 8.85
CA GLU A 121 19.24 -8.45 7.59
C GLU A 121 18.49 -9.76 7.82
N GLU A 122 18.98 -10.61 8.73
CA GLU A 122 18.32 -11.85 9.14
C GLU A 122 16.94 -11.60 9.75
N TYR A 123 16.84 -10.68 10.72
CA TYR A 123 15.56 -10.32 11.32
C TYR A 123 14.57 -9.77 10.28
N LEU A 124 15.02 -8.83 9.45
CA LEU A 124 14.18 -8.20 8.43
C LEU A 124 13.70 -9.22 7.39
N ASN A 125 14.55 -10.17 6.99
CA ASN A 125 14.17 -11.27 6.10
C ASN A 125 13.18 -12.23 6.77
N ALA A 126 13.37 -12.52 8.06
CA ALA A 126 12.48 -13.39 8.83
C ALA A 126 11.11 -12.74 9.13
N SER A 127 11.02 -11.40 9.14
CA SER A 127 9.78 -10.67 9.40
C SER A 127 8.66 -10.94 8.38
N GLY A 128 9.00 -11.42 7.18
CA GLY A 128 8.05 -11.62 6.07
C GLY A 128 7.57 -10.31 5.42
N LEU A 129 8.02 -9.15 5.92
CA LEU A 129 7.73 -7.84 5.35
C LEU A 129 8.70 -7.53 4.21
N LEU A 130 8.20 -6.82 3.19
CA LEU A 130 9.08 -6.21 2.20
C LEU A 130 9.85 -5.10 2.90
N TRP A 131 11.16 -5.11 2.75
CA TRP A 131 12.02 -4.06 3.27
C TRP A 131 13.06 -3.63 2.25
N GLU A 132 13.58 -2.41 2.40
CA GLU A 132 14.68 -1.87 1.60
C GLU A 132 15.58 -0.93 2.38
N THR A 133 16.80 -0.75 1.86
CA THR A 133 17.75 0.25 2.33
C THR A 133 17.91 1.33 1.27
N VAL A 134 17.62 2.57 1.66
CA VAL A 134 17.61 3.74 0.79
C VAL A 134 18.60 4.77 1.31
N LEU A 135 19.44 5.28 0.42
CA LEU A 135 20.41 6.32 0.63
C LEU A 135 19.98 7.55 -0.20
N GLU A 136 19.56 8.60 0.49
CA GLU A 136 19.28 9.91 -0.10
C GLU A 136 20.30 10.92 0.41
N SER A 137 21.21 11.34 -0.46
CA SER A 137 22.40 12.14 -0.08
C SER A 137 23.26 11.42 0.97
N SER A 138 23.22 11.83 2.23
CA SER A 138 23.89 11.19 3.37
C SER A 138 22.93 10.47 4.33
N ASN A 139 21.63 10.56 4.09
CA ASN A 139 20.61 9.94 4.93
C ASN A 139 20.40 8.49 4.51
N ARG A 140 20.84 7.56 5.36
CA ARG A 140 20.57 6.14 5.23
C ARG A 140 19.31 5.78 5.99
N ARG A 141 18.37 5.11 5.33
CA ARG A 141 17.15 4.61 5.97
C ARG A 141 16.83 3.19 5.57
N VAL A 142 16.24 2.46 6.50
CA VAL A 142 15.55 1.21 6.24
C VAL A 142 14.08 1.51 6.14
N ILE A 143 13.41 1.05 5.10
CA ILE A 143 11.96 1.14 4.94
C ILE A 143 11.39 -0.27 5.01
N LEU A 144 10.41 -0.49 5.88
CA LEU A 144 9.57 -1.68 5.95
C LEU A 144 8.17 -1.30 5.45
N TYR A 145 7.62 -2.08 4.54
CA TYR A 145 6.31 -1.81 3.96
C TYR A 145 5.22 -2.63 4.65
N ASN A 146 4.06 -2.01 4.88
CA ASN A 146 2.87 -2.64 5.50
C ASN A 146 3.13 -3.19 6.89
N PHE A 147 3.90 -2.45 7.66
CA PHE A 147 3.99 -2.70 9.08
C PHE A 147 2.57 -2.64 9.69
N PRO A 148 2.11 -3.70 10.36
CA PRO A 148 0.77 -3.74 10.95
C PRO A 148 0.67 -2.74 12.10
N VAL A 149 -0.49 -2.10 12.20
CA VAL A 149 -0.80 -1.15 13.27
C VAL A 149 -2.00 -1.68 14.06
N PRO A 150 -2.01 -1.61 15.40
CA PRO A 150 -3.13 -2.11 16.18
C PRO A 150 -4.45 -1.39 15.87
N ASP A 151 -5.57 -2.04 16.16
CA ASP A 151 -6.88 -1.42 15.99
C ASP A 151 -7.03 -0.18 16.90
N GLY A 152 -7.62 0.89 16.36
CA GLY A 152 -7.75 2.19 17.06
C GLY A 152 -7.01 3.34 16.39
N TYR A 153 -6.33 3.08 15.28
CA TYR A 153 -5.78 4.09 14.38
C TYR A 153 -6.65 4.31 13.13
N ASN A 154 -6.35 5.38 12.40
CA ASN A 154 -6.99 5.74 11.12
C ASN A 154 -6.71 4.75 9.97
N VAL A 155 -5.66 3.93 10.10
CA VAL A 155 -5.26 2.91 9.12
C VAL A 155 -4.82 1.63 9.85
N ARG A 156 -4.84 0.49 9.13
CA ARG A 156 -4.44 -0.83 9.67
C ARG A 156 -2.98 -1.19 9.39
N THR A 157 -2.35 -0.51 8.44
CA THR A 157 -0.98 -0.77 8.01
C THR A 157 -0.32 0.53 7.60
N VAL A 158 0.99 0.62 7.80
CA VAL A 158 1.83 1.77 7.40
C VAL A 158 3.14 1.29 6.79
N ASP A 159 3.72 2.11 5.93
CA ASP A 159 5.16 2.06 5.69
C ASP A 159 5.84 2.64 6.93
N LEU A 160 6.86 1.94 7.42
CA LEU A 160 7.68 2.33 8.54
C LEU A 160 9.09 2.59 8.02
N ASN A 161 9.69 3.73 8.34
CA ASN A 161 11.12 3.92 8.11
C ASN A 161 11.91 4.19 9.38
N LEU A 162 13.16 3.72 9.37
CA LEU A 162 14.15 3.87 10.42
C LEU A 162 15.37 4.56 9.84
N ARG A 163 15.86 5.59 10.53
CA ARG A 163 17.11 6.27 10.17
C ARG A 163 18.30 5.50 10.72
N ILE A 164 19.28 5.21 9.87
CA ILE A 164 20.50 4.46 10.23
C ILE A 164 21.70 5.39 10.20
N ASP A 165 22.05 5.96 11.34
CA ASP A 165 23.19 6.85 11.47
C ASP A 165 24.52 6.12 11.25
N THR A 166 25.60 6.89 11.06
CA THR A 166 26.94 6.35 10.74
C THR A 166 27.54 5.49 11.84
N GLY A 167 27.19 5.74 13.10
CA GLY A 167 27.67 4.98 14.25
C GLY A 167 26.83 3.76 14.64
N TYR A 168 25.78 3.44 13.88
CA TYR A 168 25.02 2.19 14.08
C TYR A 168 25.89 0.97 13.71
N PRO A 169 25.91 -0.13 14.49
CA PRO A 169 24.98 -0.49 15.58
C PRO A 169 25.38 -0.02 17.00
N ASP A 170 26.50 0.68 17.18
CA ASP A 170 26.93 1.17 18.50
C ASP A 170 26.15 2.41 18.95
N THR A 171 25.51 3.10 18.02
CA THR A 171 24.65 4.26 18.26
C THR A 171 23.18 3.86 18.24
N GLN A 172 22.41 4.41 19.18
CA GLN A 172 21.00 4.08 19.35
C GLN A 172 20.13 4.44 18.14
N LEU A 173 19.09 3.63 17.93
CA LEU A 173 17.88 4.03 17.20
C LEU A 173 16.88 4.64 18.20
N ASP A 174 16.36 5.83 17.92
CA ASP A 174 15.45 6.56 18.84
C ASP A 174 14.25 7.25 18.15
N MET A 175 14.10 7.01 16.85
CA MET A 175 13.02 7.56 16.04
C MET A 175 12.38 6.46 15.19
N VAL A 176 11.12 6.69 14.85
CA VAL A 176 10.38 5.92 13.84
C VAL A 176 9.55 6.89 13.02
N TYR A 177 9.29 6.54 11.77
CA TYR A 177 8.63 7.41 10.82
C TYR A 177 7.57 6.63 10.07
N PHE A 178 6.36 7.18 9.99
CA PHE A 178 5.20 6.48 9.42
C PHE A 178 4.66 7.17 8.17
N TYR A 179 4.24 6.36 7.20
CA TYR A 179 3.47 6.80 6.04
C TYR A 179 2.39 5.76 5.69
N PRO A 180 1.10 6.12 5.59
CA PRO A 180 0.54 7.44 5.86
C PRO A 180 0.68 7.85 7.33
N ALA A 181 0.45 9.13 7.62
CA ALA A 181 0.50 9.63 8.99
C ALA A 181 -0.57 8.97 9.88
N LEU A 182 -0.17 8.58 11.09
CA LEU A 182 -1.06 7.96 12.06
C LEU A 182 -1.84 9.02 12.84
N ALA A 183 -3.11 8.73 13.04
CA ALA A 183 -4.02 9.45 13.92
C ALA A 183 -4.90 8.45 14.66
N LEU A 184 -5.23 8.73 15.93
CA LEU A 184 -6.12 7.88 16.71
C LEU A 184 -7.56 8.07 16.24
N SER A 185 -8.31 6.97 16.13
CA SER A 185 -9.71 6.98 15.70
C SER A 185 -10.64 7.68 16.69
N ASN A 186 -10.23 7.79 17.95
CA ASN A 186 -10.92 8.54 19.01
C ASN A 186 -10.68 10.06 18.97
N GLY A 187 -9.84 10.56 18.04
CA GLY A 187 -9.52 11.98 17.89
C GLY A 187 -8.48 12.54 18.88
N LYS A 188 -7.94 11.73 19.80
CA LYS A 188 -6.84 12.12 20.68
C LYS A 188 -5.59 12.42 19.83
N ALA A 189 -4.96 13.56 20.10
CA ALA A 189 -3.74 13.94 19.41
C ALA A 189 -2.54 13.10 19.88
N ILE A 190 -1.72 12.66 18.93
CA ILE A 190 -0.45 11.98 19.21
C ILE A 190 0.63 13.03 19.45
N ALA A 191 1.30 12.96 20.60
CA ALA A 191 2.31 13.94 20.97
C ALA A 191 3.66 13.71 20.26
N ALA A 192 4.49 14.77 20.20
CA ALA A 192 5.86 14.74 19.69
C ALA A 192 5.99 14.10 18.29
N ILE A 193 5.15 14.59 17.37
CA ILE A 193 5.19 14.29 15.94
C ILE A 193 5.73 15.48 15.15
N CYS A 194 6.46 15.24 14.06
CA CYS A 194 6.76 16.27 13.07
C CYS A 194 6.83 15.68 11.65
N ASN A 195 6.77 16.53 10.63
CA ASN A 195 6.96 16.10 9.25
C ASN A 195 8.45 15.95 8.94
N ASP A 196 8.77 14.95 8.13
CA ASP A 196 10.11 14.68 7.63
C ASP A 196 10.03 14.21 6.18
N THR A 197 10.75 14.89 5.29
CA THR A 197 10.74 14.55 3.86
C THR A 197 11.87 13.59 3.56
N PHE A 198 11.53 12.44 2.99
CA PHE A 198 12.50 11.44 2.55
C PHE A 198 11.90 10.61 1.40
N ASP A 199 12.71 10.32 0.38
CA ASP A 199 12.30 9.48 -0.75
C ASP A 199 11.02 9.99 -1.42
N SER A 200 10.94 11.31 -1.63
CA SER A 200 9.77 12.00 -2.22
C SER A 200 8.44 11.81 -1.48
N LYS A 201 8.46 11.30 -0.24
CA LYS A 201 7.31 11.19 0.67
C LYS A 201 7.48 12.13 1.86
N ILE A 202 6.35 12.56 2.43
CA ILE A 202 6.30 13.28 3.71
C ILE A 202 5.90 12.28 4.78
N TRP A 203 6.85 11.96 5.65
CA TRP A 203 6.69 10.99 6.74
C TRP A 203 6.34 11.70 8.04
N GLN A 204 5.50 11.05 8.84
CA GLN A 204 5.23 11.48 10.20
C GLN A 204 6.31 10.89 11.11
N ARG A 205 7.26 11.71 11.56
CA ARG A 205 8.31 11.33 12.50
C ARG A 205 7.76 11.29 13.92
N TRP A 206 8.01 10.19 14.62
CA TRP A 206 7.80 10.05 16.05
C TRP A 206 9.16 10.05 16.75
N SER A 207 9.35 11.00 17.67
CA SER A 207 10.55 11.08 18.50
C SER A 207 10.23 10.49 19.86
N ARG A 208 10.86 9.37 20.21
CA ARG A 208 10.64 8.68 21.48
C ARG A 208 12.01 8.17 21.96
N HIS A 209 12.68 8.98 22.77
CA HIS A 209 13.99 8.61 23.29
C HIS A 209 13.90 7.45 24.28
N ARG A 210 14.88 6.55 24.20
CA ARG A 210 15.13 5.54 25.24
C ARG A 210 15.45 6.24 26.56
N THR A 211 14.96 5.69 27.66
CA THR A 211 15.19 6.26 28.99
C THR A 211 16.51 5.73 29.56
N PRO A 212 17.12 6.40 30.56
CA PRO A 212 18.29 5.87 31.25
C PRO A 212 18.06 4.50 31.90
N ALA A 213 16.81 4.13 32.18
CA ALA A 213 16.45 2.82 32.74
C ALA A 213 16.50 1.70 31.70
N ASN A 214 16.24 2.01 30.42
CA ASN A 214 16.29 1.06 29.31
C ASN A 214 17.09 1.69 28.14
N PRO A 215 18.41 1.89 28.31
CA PRO A 215 19.24 2.49 27.27
C PRO A 215 19.42 1.52 26.10
N TRP A 216 19.95 2.04 24.99
CA TRP A 216 20.48 1.18 23.93
C TRP A 216 21.70 0.41 24.46
N ILE A 217 21.77 -0.88 24.21
CA ILE A 217 22.86 -1.76 24.61
C ILE A 217 23.66 -2.15 23.36
N PRO A 218 24.82 -1.54 23.10
CA PRO A 218 25.67 -1.91 21.96
C PRO A 218 26.02 -3.40 21.97
N GLY A 219 25.86 -4.06 20.82
CA GLY A 219 26.09 -5.49 20.66
C GLY A 219 24.92 -6.40 21.07
N GLU A 220 23.87 -5.87 21.72
CA GLU A 220 22.65 -6.61 22.04
C GLU A 220 21.42 -6.05 21.32
N ASP A 221 21.28 -4.72 21.27
CA ASP A 221 20.20 -4.07 20.56
C ASP A 221 20.48 -3.99 19.05
N TYR A 222 19.40 -4.15 18.28
CA TYR A 222 19.40 -4.13 16.81
C TYR A 222 18.01 -3.66 16.32
N ILE A 223 17.76 -3.66 15.00
CA ILE A 223 16.48 -3.20 14.44
C ILE A 223 15.30 -3.96 15.03
N GLY A 224 15.44 -5.27 15.31
CA GLY A 224 14.35 -6.07 15.87
C GLY A 224 13.93 -5.65 17.27
N THR A 225 14.89 -5.36 18.16
CA THR A 225 14.56 -4.86 19.51
C THR A 225 13.96 -3.46 19.45
N HIS A 226 14.41 -2.63 18.50
CA HIS A 226 13.82 -1.32 18.27
C HIS A 226 12.39 -1.41 17.73
N LEU A 227 12.10 -2.33 16.81
CA LEU A 227 10.74 -2.52 16.29
C LEU A 227 9.79 -3.04 17.38
N GLY A 228 10.23 -3.91 18.29
CA GLY A 228 9.44 -4.27 19.46
C GLY A 228 9.12 -3.07 20.36
N LEU A 229 10.04 -2.11 20.48
CA LEU A 229 9.78 -0.86 21.20
C LEU A 229 8.80 0.05 20.45
N VAL A 230 8.85 0.08 19.12
CA VAL A 230 7.87 0.79 18.27
C VAL A 230 6.47 0.22 18.46
N GLU A 231 6.31 -1.10 18.46
CA GLU A 231 5.03 -1.77 18.74
C GLU A 231 4.46 -1.33 20.09
N HIS A 232 5.31 -1.31 21.13
CA HIS A 232 4.91 -0.83 22.44
C HIS A 232 4.48 0.65 22.44
N TRP A 233 5.14 1.52 21.64
CA TRP A 233 4.71 2.91 21.50
C TRP A 233 3.33 3.02 20.86
N LEU A 234 3.04 2.22 19.82
CA LEU A 234 1.73 2.20 19.19
C LEU A 234 0.64 1.78 20.18
N GLU A 235 0.86 0.70 20.92
CA GLU A 235 -0.10 0.26 21.94
C GLU A 235 -0.34 1.30 23.04
N ARG A 236 0.71 2.01 23.47
CA ARG A 236 0.62 2.99 24.55
C ARG A 236 -0.24 4.20 24.18
N GLU A 237 -0.24 4.65 22.93
CA GLU A 237 -1.04 5.82 22.52
C GLU A 237 -2.55 5.52 22.52
N LEU A 238 -2.94 4.25 22.39
CA LEU A 238 -4.34 3.80 22.42
C LEU A 238 -4.94 3.80 23.83
N ASN A 239 -4.11 3.78 24.87
CA ASN A 239 -4.50 3.88 26.27
C ASN A 239 -4.61 5.35 26.73
#